data_AF-A0A2V8P2V1-F1
#
_entry.id   AF-A0A2V8P2V1-F1
#
_cell.length_a   1.000
_cell.length_b   1.000
_cell.length_c   1.000
_cell.angle_alpha   90.00
_cell.angle_beta   90.00
_cell.angle_gamma   90.00
#
_symmetry.space_group_name_H-M   'P 1'
#
loop_
_entity.id
_entity.type
_entity.pdbx_description
1 polymer ?
#
loop_
_entity_poly.entity_id
_entity_poly.type
_entity_poly.pdbx_seq_one_letter_code
_entity_poly.pdbx_strand_id
1 'polypeptide(L)'
;IDPGEQVLRYFTLRKLWEAKLYSKLNDDDLEFLNRATKQFNDALTDIRYHQWLQGRTSSDMIRAEFRDLAPKQEVSFRTEFVDGQTALFQPSVARRVSRTGVTKVTQPLRKTFGAAFEPAFGVEERQAQEK
;
A
#
# COMPACT_ATOMS: atom_id res chain seq x y z
N ILE A 1 -2.22 -10.83 -10.01
CA ILE A 1 -3.11 -12.01 -9.94
C ILE A 1 -2.98 -12.73 -11.28
N ASP A 2 -2.69 -14.03 -11.29
CA ASP A 2 -2.50 -14.79 -12.54
C ASP A 2 -3.78 -14.77 -13.40
N PRO A 3 -3.72 -14.34 -14.68
CA PRO A 3 -4.90 -14.31 -15.55
C PRO A 3 -5.57 -15.67 -15.71
N GLY A 4 -4.78 -16.75 -15.77
CA GLY A 4 -5.28 -18.11 -15.86
C GLY A 4 -6.09 -18.55 -14.63
N GLU A 5 -5.65 -18.17 -13.43
CA GLU A 5 -6.41 -18.46 -12.20
C GLU A 5 -7.72 -17.67 -12.11
N GLN A 6 -7.74 -16.42 -12.57
CA GLN A 6 -8.96 -15.59 -12.56
C GLN A 6 -10.05 -16.19 -13.44
N VAL A 7 -9.68 -16.69 -14.62
CA VAL A 7 -10.62 -17.32 -15.56
C VAL A 7 -11.18 -18.61 -14.98
N LEU A 8 -10.35 -19.47 -14.39
CA LEU A 8 -10.85 -20.69 -13.76
C LEU A 8 -11.75 -20.41 -12.56
N ARG A 9 -11.43 -19.38 -11.78
CA ARG A 9 -12.31 -18.93 -10.70
C ARG A 9 -13.66 -18.49 -11.28
N TYR A 10 -13.65 -17.70 -12.35
CA TYR A 10 -14.86 -17.29 -13.05
C TYR A 10 -15.67 -18.49 -13.55
N PHE A 11 -15.05 -19.47 -14.22
CA PHE A 11 -15.74 -20.66 -14.72
C PHE A 11 -16.37 -21.48 -13.59
N THR A 12 -15.66 -21.64 -12.47
CA THR A 12 -16.17 -22.37 -11.31
C THR A 12 -17.36 -21.68 -10.70
N LEU A 13 -17.29 -20.35 -10.51
CA LEU A 13 -18.37 -19.56 -9.93
C LEU A 13 -19.57 -19.46 -10.88
N ARG A 14 -19.34 -19.31 -12.19
CA ARG A 14 -20.38 -19.34 -13.22
C ARG A 14 -21.11 -20.68 -13.23
N LYS A 15 -20.38 -21.79 -13.12
CA LYS A 15 -20.99 -23.13 -13.00
C LYS A 15 -21.91 -23.24 -11.79
N LEU A 16 -21.49 -22.72 -10.63
CA LEU A 16 -22.33 -22.71 -9.42
C LEU A 16 -23.56 -21.81 -9.58
N TRP A 17 -23.38 -20.64 -10.21
CA TRP A 17 -24.44 -19.70 -10.51
C TRP A 17 -25.50 -20.31 -11.46
N GLU A 18 -25.08 -20.91 -12.57
CA GLU A 18 -25.96 -21.57 -13.54
C GLU A 18 -26.67 -22.79 -12.94
N ALA A 19 -25.99 -23.51 -12.03
CA ALA A 19 -26.59 -24.60 -11.25
C ALA A 19 -27.54 -24.11 -10.13
N LYS A 20 -27.73 -22.80 -9.96
CA LYS A 20 -28.53 -22.16 -8.91
C LYS A 20 -28.11 -22.57 -7.50
N LEU A 21 -26.83 -22.89 -7.30
CA LEU A 21 -26.25 -23.29 -6.01
C LEU A 21 -25.78 -22.08 -5.22
N TYR A 22 -26.69 -21.12 -4.99
CA TYR A 22 -26.37 -19.83 -4.37
C TYR A 22 -25.88 -19.96 -2.92
N SER A 23 -26.25 -21.03 -2.22
CA SER A 23 -25.78 -21.31 -0.86
C SER A 23 -24.27 -21.56 -0.76
N LYS A 24 -23.60 -21.82 -1.89
CA LYS A 24 -22.14 -22.02 -1.95
C LYS A 24 -21.37 -20.77 -2.34
N LEU A 25 -22.06 -19.66 -2.62
CA LEU A 25 -21.46 -18.39 -3.03
C LEU A 25 -21.44 -17.43 -1.84
N ASN A 26 -20.28 -16.90 -1.53
CA ASN A 26 -20.14 -15.81 -0.56
C ASN A 26 -20.32 -14.44 -1.24
N ASP A 27 -20.43 -13.38 -0.45
CA ASP A 27 -20.58 -12.01 -0.96
C ASP A 27 -19.40 -11.59 -1.87
N ASP A 28 -18.17 -11.90 -1.46
CA ASP A 28 -16.95 -11.70 -2.27
C ASP A 28 -17.02 -12.42 -3.63
N ASP A 29 -17.62 -13.60 -3.68
CA ASP A 29 -17.76 -14.38 -4.91
C ASP A 29 -18.82 -13.76 -5.83
N LEU A 30 -19.89 -13.20 -5.27
CA LEU A 30 -20.91 -12.47 -6.02
C LEU A 30 -20.33 -11.18 -6.62
N GLU A 31 -19.57 -10.41 -5.83
CA GLU A 31 -18.88 -9.22 -6.33
C GLU A 31 -17.86 -9.56 -7.42
N PHE A 32 -17.09 -10.64 -7.21
CA PHE A 32 -16.15 -11.13 -8.22
C PHE A 32 -16.89 -11.55 -9.48
N LEU A 33 -17.96 -12.34 -9.37
CA LEU A 33 -18.73 -12.83 -10.51
C LEU A 33 -19.33 -11.67 -11.32
N ASN A 34 -19.86 -10.64 -10.66
CA ASN A 34 -20.40 -9.45 -11.33
C ASN A 34 -19.32 -8.69 -12.13
N ARG A 35 -18.13 -8.52 -11.55
CA ARG A 35 -16.97 -7.91 -12.24
C ARG A 35 -16.49 -8.78 -13.40
N ALA A 36 -16.28 -10.07 -13.13
CA ALA A 36 -15.76 -11.04 -14.09
C ALA A 36 -16.71 -11.26 -15.28
N THR A 37 -18.02 -11.25 -15.05
CA THR A 37 -19.01 -11.35 -16.15
C THR A 37 -18.90 -10.19 -17.13
N LYS A 38 -18.53 -8.99 -16.67
CA LYS A 38 -18.29 -7.85 -17.57
C LYS A 38 -16.95 -7.98 -18.30
N GLN A 39 -15.94 -8.52 -17.62
CA GLN A 39 -14.58 -8.67 -18.15
C GLN A 39 -14.49 -9.79 -19.20
N PHE A 40 -15.18 -10.91 -18.99
CA PHE A 40 -15.14 -12.12 -19.83
C PHE A 40 -16.38 -12.25 -20.74
N ASN A 41 -16.99 -11.11 -21.11
CA ASN A 41 -18.21 -11.07 -21.94
C ASN A 41 -17.91 -11.23 -23.44
N ASP A 42 -17.03 -12.16 -23.80
CA ASP A 42 -16.61 -12.40 -25.17
C ASP A 42 -16.95 -13.82 -25.62
N ALA A 43 -17.26 -13.97 -26.91
CA ALA A 43 -17.71 -15.24 -27.48
C ALA A 43 -16.66 -16.35 -27.36
N LEU A 44 -15.37 -16.01 -27.36
CA LEU A 44 -14.30 -16.99 -27.23
C LEU A 44 -14.26 -17.57 -25.81
N THR A 45 -14.37 -16.73 -24.79
CA THR A 45 -14.45 -17.20 -23.40
C THR A 45 -15.68 -18.07 -23.15
N ASP A 46 -16.84 -17.76 -23.75
CA ASP A 46 -18.03 -18.61 -23.68
C ASP A 46 -17.81 -19.99 -24.30
N ILE A 47 -17.19 -20.06 -25.48
CA ILE A 47 -16.84 -21.34 -26.13
C ILE A 47 -15.91 -22.15 -25.24
N ARG A 48 -14.89 -21.50 -24.65
CA ARG A 48 -13.93 -22.15 -23.74
C ARG A 48 -14.59 -22.63 -22.46
N TYR A 49 -15.53 -21.88 -21.90
CA TYR A 49 -16.31 -22.28 -20.75
C TYR A 49 -17.09 -23.57 -21.03
N HIS A 50 -17.78 -23.66 -22.17
CA HIS A 50 -18.52 -24.87 -22.54
C HIS A 50 -17.60 -26.08 -22.80
N GLN A 51 -16.44 -25.87 -23.42
CA GLN A 51 -15.44 -26.93 -23.63
C GLN A 51 -14.89 -27.46 -22.29
N TRP A 52 -14.59 -26.56 -21.35
CA TRP A 52 -14.17 -26.91 -20.00
C TRP A 52 -15.28 -27.62 -19.21
N LEU A 53 -16.52 -27.15 -19.31
CA LEU A 53 -17.68 -27.74 -18.64
C LEU A 53 -17.95 -29.18 -19.12
N GLN A 54 -17.72 -29.45 -20.41
CA GLN A 54 -17.83 -30.77 -21.02
C GLN A 54 -16.61 -31.67 -20.76
N GLY A 55 -15.57 -31.16 -20.08
CA GLY A 55 -14.32 -31.89 -19.84
C GLY A 55 -13.45 -32.07 -21.10
N ARG A 56 -13.74 -31.36 -22.19
CA ARG A 56 -12.93 -31.39 -23.43
C ARG A 56 -11.60 -30.66 -23.26
N THR A 57 -11.57 -29.66 -22.39
CA THR A 57 -10.37 -28.88 -22.07
C THR A 57 -10.08 -28.99 -20.59
N SER A 58 -8.83 -29.31 -20.22
CA SER A 58 -8.42 -29.38 -18.82
C SER A 58 -8.26 -27.99 -18.20
N SER A 59 -8.36 -27.90 -16.89
CA SER A 59 -8.15 -26.63 -16.16
C SER A 59 -6.74 -26.06 -16.39
N ASP A 60 -5.72 -26.90 -16.52
CA ASP A 60 -4.34 -26.45 -16.75
C ASP A 60 -4.15 -25.90 -18.17
N MET A 61 -4.85 -26.46 -19.16
CA MET A 61 -4.88 -25.89 -20.51
C MET A 61 -5.55 -24.52 -20.53
N ILE A 62 -6.69 -24.35 -19.85
CA ILE A 62 -7.35 -23.04 -19.74
C ILE A 62 -6.42 -22.01 -19.06
N ARG A 63 -5.72 -22.40 -17.99
CA ARG A 63 -4.74 -21.50 -17.34
C ARG A 63 -3.65 -21.06 -18.29
N ALA A 64 -3.05 -22.00 -19.02
CA ALA A 64 -1.97 -21.71 -19.96
C ALA A 64 -2.45 -20.79 -21.10
N GLU A 65 -3.57 -21.12 -21.75
CA GLU A 65 -4.13 -20.31 -22.84
C GLU A 65 -4.39 -18.86 -22.41
N PHE A 66 -5.03 -18.65 -21.26
CA PHE A 66 -5.32 -17.30 -20.79
C PHE A 66 -4.10 -16.56 -20.25
N ARG A 67 -3.06 -17.27 -19.81
CA ARG A 67 -1.77 -16.65 -19.47
C ARG A 67 -1.02 -16.20 -20.74
N ASP A 68 -1.08 -16.99 -21.81
CA ASP A 68 -0.45 -16.66 -23.09
C ASP A 68 -1.16 -15.53 -23.83
N LEU A 69 -2.49 -15.47 -23.71
CA LEU A 69 -3.31 -14.38 -24.25
C LEU A 69 -3.19 -13.08 -23.44
N ALA A 70 -2.74 -13.15 -22.19
CA ALA A 70 -2.59 -11.97 -21.37
C ALA A 70 -1.44 -11.09 -21.91
N PRO A 71 -1.65 -9.76 -22.01
CA PRO A 71 -0.57 -8.86 -22.40
C PRO A 71 0.61 -9.03 -21.44
N LYS A 72 1.82 -9.25 -21.97
CA LYS A 72 3.04 -9.25 -21.16
C LYS A 72 3.19 -7.86 -20.54
N GLN A 73 2.91 -7.75 -19.23
CA GLN A 73 3.19 -6.53 -18.49
C GLN A 73 4.71 -6.40 -18.32
N GLU A 74 5.32 -5.50 -19.09
CA GLU A 74 6.69 -5.09 -18.85
C GLU A 74 6.72 -4.13 -17.66
N VAL A 75 6.97 -4.67 -16.47
CA VAL A 75 7.15 -3.87 -15.25
C VAL A 75 8.60 -3.41 -15.20
N SER A 76 8.82 -2.12 -15.44
CA SER A 76 10.14 -1.52 -15.25
C SER A 76 10.28 -0.98 -13.82
N PHE A 77 11.29 -1.47 -13.10
CA PHE A 77 11.69 -0.90 -11.82
C PHE A 77 12.78 0.13 -12.08
N ARG A 78 12.49 1.40 -11.80
CA ARG A 78 13.51 2.45 -11.77
C ARG A 78 13.96 2.62 -10.33
N THR A 79 15.25 2.34 -10.08
CA THR A 79 15.90 2.63 -8.81
C THR A 79 16.79 3.85 -9.00
N GLU A 80 16.63 4.84 -8.13
CA GLU A 80 17.48 6.02 -8.08
C GLU A 80 18.24 6.02 -6.76
N PHE A 81 19.53 6.36 -6.80
CA PHE A 81 20.31 6.58 -5.58
C PHE A 81 19.92 7.94 -5.01
N VAL A 82 19.41 7.94 -3.78
CA VAL A 82 19.10 9.18 -3.05
C VAL A 82 20.28 9.50 -2.13
N ASP A 83 20.99 10.58 -2.44
CA ASP A 83 22.04 11.09 -1.56
C ASP A 83 21.45 11.55 -0.23
N GLY A 84 22.01 11.07 0.88
CA GLY A 84 21.68 11.54 2.24
C GLY A 84 20.99 10.55 3.16
N GLN A 85 20.51 9.38 2.68
CA GLN A 85 19.92 8.37 3.58
C GLN A 85 20.96 7.55 4.34
N THR A 86 22.18 7.39 3.82
CA THR A 86 23.28 6.74 4.54
C THR A 86 23.65 7.46 5.83
N ALA A 87 23.38 8.77 5.92
CA ALA A 87 23.58 9.55 7.15
C ALA A 87 22.53 9.24 8.25
N LEU A 88 21.35 8.70 7.91
CA LEU A 88 20.33 8.31 8.88
C LEU A 88 20.67 7.01 9.60
N PHE A 89 21.45 6.14 8.97
CA PHE A 89 21.82 4.82 9.48
C PHE A 89 23.27 4.74 9.97
N GLN A 90 24.05 5.81 9.83
CA GLN A 90 25.35 5.89 10.51
C GLN A 90 25.12 6.14 12.00
N PRO A 91 25.73 5.34 12.90
CA PRO A 91 25.77 5.69 14.31
C PRO A 91 26.37 7.08 14.42
N SER A 92 25.56 8.03 14.89
CA SER A 92 26.03 9.36 15.27
C SER A 92 27.12 9.17 16.32
N VAL A 93 28.39 9.12 15.89
CA VAL A 93 29.50 9.24 16.81
C VAL A 93 29.51 10.71 17.18
N ALA A 94 28.77 11.03 18.25
CA ALA A 94 28.78 12.36 18.85
C ALA A 94 30.25 12.71 19.14
N ARG A 95 30.84 13.50 18.25
CA ARG A 95 32.19 14.02 18.42
C ARG A 95 32.16 14.84 19.70
N ARG A 96 32.78 14.34 20.78
CA ARG A 96 33.02 15.13 21.99
C ARG A 96 33.92 16.28 21.58
N VAL A 97 33.32 17.41 21.24
CA VAL A 97 34.03 18.69 21.21
C VAL A 97 34.28 19.04 22.67
N SER A 98 35.54 18.97 23.09
CA SER A 98 35.97 19.55 24.35
C SER A 98 35.65 21.05 24.31
N ARG A 99 34.56 21.45 24.98
CA ARG A 99 34.20 22.86 25.18
C ARG A 99 35.14 23.47 26.21
N THR A 100 36.38 23.75 25.82
CA THR A 100 37.25 24.67 26.54
C THR A 100 37.03 26.06 25.97
N GLY A 101 36.00 26.71 26.51
CA GLY A 101 35.66 28.09 26.19
C GLY A 101 34.51 28.52 27.08
N VAL A 102 34.82 29.24 28.17
CA VAL A 102 33.83 29.90 29.01
C VAL A 102 33.17 30.98 28.16
N THR A 103 32.03 30.67 27.55
CA THR A 103 31.19 31.68 26.91
C THR A 103 30.43 32.42 28.00
N LYS A 104 30.90 33.62 28.35
CA LYS A 104 30.10 34.58 29.11
C LYS A 104 28.89 34.97 28.26
N VAL A 105 27.71 34.54 28.67
CA VAL A 105 26.43 34.92 28.05
C VAL A 105 26.11 36.34 28.53
N THR A 106 26.49 37.34 27.74
CA THR A 106 26.29 38.76 28.10
C THR A 106 25.07 39.38 27.42
N GLN A 107 24.23 38.60 26.73
CA GLN A 107 22.99 39.13 26.16
C GLN A 107 21.82 38.17 26.40
N PRO A 108 20.75 38.61 27.09
CA PRO A 108 19.50 37.87 27.05
C PRO A 108 18.97 37.93 25.62
N LEU A 109 18.79 36.76 25.00
CA LEU A 109 18.07 36.63 23.73
C LEU A 109 16.64 37.15 23.93
N ARG A 110 16.43 38.43 23.59
CA ARG A 110 15.08 38.97 23.46
C ARG A 110 14.47 38.40 22.17
N LYS A 111 13.44 37.56 22.38
CA LYS A 111 12.29 37.30 21.51
C LYS A 111 12.55 36.62 20.16
N THR A 112 12.72 35.30 20.18
CA THR A 112 12.41 34.45 19.00
C THR A 112 10.97 33.93 18.99
N PHE A 113 10.20 34.13 20.06
CA PHE A 113 8.81 33.70 20.15
C PHE A 113 7.89 34.91 20.31
N GLY A 114 6.86 34.99 19.46
CA GLY A 114 5.82 36.02 19.55
C GLY A 114 4.98 35.89 20.82
N ALA A 115 4.25 36.96 21.15
CA ALA A 115 3.46 37.11 22.38
C ALA A 115 2.45 35.98 22.67
N ALA A 116 2.15 35.12 21.69
CA ALA A 116 1.27 33.98 21.84
C ALA A 116 1.86 32.82 22.70
N PHE A 117 3.18 32.79 22.93
CA PHE A 117 3.86 31.69 23.64
C PHE A 117 4.44 32.06 25.01
N GLU A 118 4.29 33.31 25.46
CA GLU A 118 4.76 33.77 26.77
C GLU A 118 4.09 33.09 27.99
N PRO A 119 2.79 32.70 27.99
CA PRO A 119 2.18 32.17 29.22
C PRO A 119 2.59 30.73 29.57
N ALA A 120 3.31 30.02 28.69
CA ALA A 120 3.75 28.64 28.96
C ALA A 120 5.07 28.55 29.76
N PHE A 121 5.81 29.67 29.89
CA PHE A 121 7.10 29.73 30.60
C PHE A 121 7.24 30.96 31.51
N GLY A 122 6.17 31.73 31.70
CA GLY A 122 6.15 32.84 32.64
C GLY A 122 6.23 32.34 34.08
N VAL A 123 7.36 32.58 34.74
CA VAL A 123 7.50 32.46 36.19
C VAL A 123 6.62 33.55 36.81
N GLU A 124 5.54 33.15 37.51
CA GLU A 124 4.88 34.02 38.47
C GLU A 124 5.87 34.37 39.58
N GLU A 125 6.51 35.53 39.52
CA GLU A 125 7.14 36.10 40.72
C GLU A 125 6.06 36.78 41.57
N ARG A 126 5.56 35.99 42.52
CA ARG A 126 4.77 36.48 43.65
C ARG A 126 5.60 37.47 44.47
N GLN A 127 4.91 38.52 44.89
CA GLN A 127 5.39 39.63 45.71
C GLN A 127 6.10 39.18 47.00
N ALA A 128 7.11 39.93 47.42
CA ALA A 128 7.48 40.07 48.83
C ALA A 128 7.75 41.54 49.15
N GLN A 129 6.86 42.09 49.97
CA GLN A 129 6.95 43.36 50.69
C GLN A 129 8.05 43.34 51.78
N GLU A 130 8.22 44.51 52.38
CA GLU A 130 8.85 44.85 53.68
C GLU A 130 10.35 45.21 53.63
N LYS A 131 10.81 46.29 54.27
CA LYS A 131 10.35 47.02 55.47
C LYS A 131 10.86 48.46 55.48
#